data_AF-A0A922WP48-F1
#
_entry.id   AF-A0A922WP48-F1
#
_cell.length_a   1.000
_cell.length_b   1.000
_cell.length_c   1.000
_cell.angle_alpha   90.00
_cell.angle_beta   90.00
_cell.angle_gamma   90.00
#
_symmetry.space_group_name_H-M   'P 1'
#
loop_
_entity.id
_entity.type
_entity.pdbx_description
1 polymer ?
#
loop_
_entity_poly.entity_id
_entity_poly.type
_entity_poly.pdbx_seq_one_letter_code
_entity_poly.pdbx_strand_id
1 'polypeptide(L)'
;MLRDRYPDIPTLLAAIRTRPGMFLGHQTIRGLHLLLSGIHFAEDFHGVPEADRIGGFDAAGFELWVESRHNPRRLSLNSFGLAAQLAGSEVAGFDLWFGWYDAFMGGSSG
;
A
#
# COMPACT_ATOMS: atom_id res chain seq x y z
N MET A 1 -3.66 15.81 -13.74
CA MET A 1 -3.85 14.37 -14.03
C MET A 1 -3.38 13.55 -12.84
N LEU A 2 -4.18 12.59 -12.35
CA LEU A 2 -4.04 11.80 -11.09
C LEU A 2 -3.76 12.61 -9.80
N ARG A 3 -2.62 13.31 -9.67
CA ARG A 3 -2.25 14.14 -8.51
C ARG A 3 -3.27 15.25 -8.21
N ASP A 4 -3.85 15.89 -9.24
CA ASP A 4 -4.90 16.91 -9.02
C ASP A 4 -6.16 16.33 -8.36
N ARG A 5 -6.38 15.02 -8.49
CA ARG A 5 -7.58 14.33 -8.00
C ARG A 5 -7.30 13.53 -6.72
N TYR A 6 -6.07 13.08 -6.54
CA TYR A 6 -5.58 12.34 -5.38
C TYR A 6 -4.22 12.96 -5.00
N PRO A 7 -4.25 14.07 -4.22
CA PRO A 7 -3.04 14.86 -3.94
C PRO A 7 -2.08 14.16 -2.98
N ASP A 8 -2.60 13.21 -2.22
CA ASP A 8 -1.84 12.41 -1.25
C ASP A 8 -2.27 10.93 -1.31
N ILE A 9 -1.49 10.11 -0.63
CA ILE A 9 -1.68 8.66 -0.61
C ILE A 9 -2.87 8.20 0.20
N PRO A 10 -3.20 8.77 1.37
CA PRO A 10 -4.47 8.47 2.05
C PRO A 10 -5.68 8.67 1.12
N THR A 11 -5.72 9.75 0.36
CA THR A 11 -6.80 10.05 -0.58
C THR A 11 -6.81 9.08 -1.76
N LEU A 12 -5.65 8.72 -2.31
CA LEU A 12 -5.54 7.71 -3.36
C LEU A 12 -5.98 6.33 -2.87
N LEU A 13 -5.47 5.88 -1.73
CA LEU A 13 -5.78 4.58 -1.13
C LEU A 13 -7.25 4.47 -0.75
N ALA A 14 -7.85 5.52 -0.18
CA ALA A 14 -9.29 5.57 0.08
C ALA A 14 -10.11 5.43 -1.21
N ALA A 15 -9.70 6.11 -2.30
CA ALA A 15 -10.37 6.01 -3.58
C ALA A 15 -10.24 4.61 -4.21
N ILE A 16 -9.06 4.00 -4.14
CA ILE A 16 -8.80 2.62 -4.61
C ILE A 16 -9.68 1.64 -3.82
N ARG A 17 -9.72 1.74 -2.49
CA ARG A 17 -10.54 0.86 -1.64
C ARG A 17 -12.02 0.98 -1.95
N THR A 18 -12.51 2.19 -2.21
CA THR A 18 -13.93 2.44 -2.49
C THR A 18 -14.33 1.91 -3.88
N ARG A 19 -13.44 2.00 -4.87
CA ARG A 19 -13.74 1.64 -6.27
C ARG A 19 -12.57 0.89 -6.93
N PRO A 20 -12.21 -0.32 -6.46
CA PRO A 20 -11.02 -1.01 -6.94
C PRO A 20 -11.07 -1.30 -8.44
N GLY A 21 -12.26 -1.57 -8.99
CA GLY A 21 -12.44 -1.78 -10.43
C GLY A 21 -12.01 -0.61 -11.32
N MET A 22 -12.08 0.64 -10.83
CA MET A 22 -11.66 1.82 -11.58
C MET A 22 -10.14 1.89 -11.76
N PHE A 23 -9.37 1.34 -10.80
CA PHE A 23 -7.91 1.47 -10.77
C PHE A 23 -7.21 0.17 -11.15
N LEU A 24 -7.79 -0.97 -10.75
CA LEU A 24 -7.17 -2.28 -10.77
C LEU A 24 -7.92 -3.27 -11.67
N GLY A 25 -9.05 -2.87 -12.27
CA GLY A 25 -9.96 -3.75 -13.03
C GLY A 25 -10.87 -4.62 -12.14
N HIS A 26 -10.38 -5.05 -10.98
CA HIS A 26 -11.17 -5.66 -9.90
C HIS A 26 -10.42 -5.53 -8.55
N GLN A 27 -10.99 -6.01 -7.45
CA GLN A 27 -10.28 -6.05 -6.16
C GLN A 27 -9.16 -7.09 -6.21
N THR A 28 -7.90 -6.67 -6.00
CA THR A 28 -6.71 -7.53 -6.05
C THR A 28 -5.53 -6.93 -5.29
N ILE A 29 -4.92 -7.72 -4.40
CA ILE A 29 -3.69 -7.34 -3.70
C ILE A 29 -2.50 -7.17 -4.66
N ARG A 30 -2.40 -8.00 -5.69
CA ARG A 30 -1.33 -7.91 -6.69
C ARG A 30 -1.50 -6.68 -7.57
N GLY A 31 -2.72 -6.37 -7.98
CA GLY A 31 -3.01 -5.13 -8.70
C GLY A 31 -2.65 -3.90 -7.87
N LEU A 32 -3.00 -3.90 -6.58
CA LEU A 32 -2.61 -2.83 -5.66
C LEU A 32 -1.09 -2.67 -5.57
N HIS A 33 -0.37 -3.78 -5.36
CA HIS A 33 1.10 -3.79 -5.33
C HIS A 33 1.70 -3.20 -6.61
N LEU A 34 1.25 -3.67 -7.78
CA LEU A 34 1.77 -3.20 -9.07
C LEU A 34 1.50 -1.71 -9.28
N LEU A 35 0.31 -1.23 -8.92
CA LEU A 35 -0.05 0.18 -9.04
C LEU A 35 0.87 1.07 -8.17
N LEU A 36 1.04 0.72 -6.91
CA LEU A 36 1.86 1.50 -5.96
C LEU A 36 3.35 1.44 -6.32
N SER A 37 3.84 0.27 -6.74
CA SER A 37 5.21 0.13 -7.25
C SER A 37 5.42 0.94 -8.53
N GLY A 38 4.43 1.01 -9.41
CA GLY A 38 4.48 1.84 -10.62
C GLY A 38 4.54 3.34 -10.29
N ILE A 39 3.78 3.80 -9.29
CA ILE A 39 3.85 5.18 -8.79
C ILE A 39 5.23 5.46 -8.22
N HIS A 40 5.74 4.58 -7.35
CA HIS A 40 7.07 4.71 -6.75
C HIS A 40 8.17 4.79 -7.82
N PHE A 41 8.13 3.91 -8.82
CA PHE A 41 9.09 3.91 -9.91
C PHE A 41 9.02 5.21 -10.75
N ALA A 42 7.82 5.71 -11.02
CA ALA A 42 7.66 6.97 -11.74
C ALA A 42 8.21 8.16 -10.93
N GLU A 43 7.95 8.20 -9.62
CA GLU A 43 8.48 9.24 -8.74
C GLU A 43 10.01 9.20 -8.63
N ASP A 44 10.59 7.99 -8.57
CA ASP A 44 12.04 7.80 -8.61
C ASP A 44 12.64 8.28 -9.93
N PHE A 45 12.05 7.87 -11.06
CA PHE A 45 12.48 8.27 -12.40
C PHE A 45 12.44 9.79 -12.60
N HIS A 46 11.45 10.47 -12.01
CA HIS A 46 11.30 11.92 -12.08
C HIS A 46 12.06 12.68 -10.98
N GLY A 47 12.83 11.99 -10.12
CA GLY A 47 13.66 12.63 -9.09
C GLY A 47 12.86 13.29 -7.97
N VAL A 48 11.66 12.79 -7.66
CA VAL A 48 10.88 13.28 -6.51
C VAL A 48 11.66 12.98 -5.22
N PRO A 49 11.86 13.96 -4.32
CA PRO A 49 12.53 13.75 -3.04
C PRO A 49 11.84 12.63 -2.25
N GLU A 50 12.61 11.77 -1.59
CA GLU A 50 12.07 10.60 -0.86
C GLU A 50 10.99 10.99 0.16
N ALA A 51 11.17 12.11 0.86
CA ALA A 51 10.21 12.66 1.81
C ALA A 51 8.86 13.09 1.19
N ASP A 52 8.83 13.32 -0.13
CA ASP A 52 7.63 13.73 -0.88
C ASP A 52 7.02 12.56 -1.68
N ARG A 53 7.75 11.44 -1.80
CA ARG A 53 7.27 10.24 -2.49
C ARG A 53 6.06 9.69 -1.76
N ILE A 54 5.12 9.15 -2.53
CA ILE A 54 3.93 8.53 -1.96
C ILE A 54 3.24 9.56 -1.00
N GLY A 55 3.26 10.85 -1.38
CA GLY A 55 2.65 11.95 -0.63
C GLY A 55 3.15 12.11 0.82
N GLY A 56 4.40 11.71 1.11
CA GLY A 56 4.99 11.74 2.45
C GLY A 56 4.57 10.58 3.35
N PHE A 57 4.03 9.50 2.76
CA PHE A 57 3.76 8.27 3.50
C PHE A 57 5.05 7.56 3.91
N ASP A 58 5.16 7.22 5.19
CA ASP A 58 6.27 6.42 5.73
C ASP A 58 6.17 4.95 5.31
N ALA A 59 6.48 4.68 4.04
CA ALA A 59 6.45 3.33 3.48
C ALA A 59 7.44 2.38 4.18
N ALA A 60 8.62 2.88 4.54
CA ALA A 60 9.63 2.09 5.24
C ALA A 60 9.16 1.71 6.65
N GLY A 61 8.62 2.67 7.41
CA GLY A 61 8.04 2.41 8.72
C GLY A 61 6.83 1.48 8.66
N PHE A 62 5.99 1.60 7.64
CA PHE A 62 4.89 0.67 7.41
C PHE A 62 5.37 -0.76 7.17
N GLU A 63 6.36 -0.97 6.29
CA GLU A 63 6.91 -2.29 6.03
C GLU A 63 7.55 -2.92 7.28
N LEU A 64 8.32 -2.15 8.05
CA LEU A 64 8.90 -2.61 9.33
C LEU A 64 7.81 -2.94 10.36
N TRP A 65 6.76 -2.13 10.43
CA TRP A 65 5.63 -2.37 11.30
C TRP A 65 4.90 -3.67 10.93
N VAL A 66 4.65 -3.90 9.64
CA VAL A 66 4.02 -5.13 9.13
C VAL A 66 4.91 -6.34 9.41
N GLU A 67 6.21 -6.23 9.14
CA GLU A 67 7.18 -7.30 9.40
C GLU A 67 7.16 -7.71 10.88
N SER A 68 7.25 -6.74 11.79
CA SER A 68 7.31 -7.01 13.23
C SER A 68 6.02 -7.63 13.81
N ARG A 69 4.85 -7.30 13.25
CA ARG A 69 3.54 -7.72 13.79
C ARG A 69 2.92 -8.91 13.09
N HIS A 70 3.16 -9.04 11.79
CA HIS A 70 2.41 -9.97 10.93
C HIS A 70 3.32 -11.02 10.25
N ASN A 71 4.65 -10.94 10.40
CA ASN A 71 5.59 -11.89 9.81
C ASN A 71 6.39 -12.71 10.86
N PRO A 72 5.75 -13.44 11.79
CA PRO A 72 6.47 -14.20 12.82
C PRO A 72 7.37 -15.30 12.25
N ARG A 73 7.08 -15.74 11.02
CA ARG A 73 7.85 -16.75 10.29
C ARG A 73 9.04 -16.17 9.53
N ARG A 74 9.23 -14.84 9.54
CA ARG A 74 10.32 -14.13 8.85
C ARG A 74 10.44 -14.51 7.38
N LEU A 75 9.30 -14.56 6.69
CA LEU A 75 9.26 -14.76 5.26
C LEU A 75 9.90 -13.56 4.55
N SER A 76 10.67 -13.79 3.50
CA SER A 76 11.25 -12.72 2.66
C SER A 76 10.20 -12.13 1.71
N LEU A 77 9.13 -11.57 2.28
CA LEU A 77 8.00 -10.96 1.56
C LEU A 77 7.78 -9.55 2.09
N ASN A 78 7.49 -8.61 1.19
CA ASN A 78 6.95 -7.30 1.57
C ASN A 78 5.49 -7.43 2.05
N SER A 79 4.91 -6.34 2.54
CA SER A 79 3.55 -6.30 3.05
C SER A 79 2.52 -6.87 2.06
N PHE A 80 2.62 -6.55 0.76
CA PHE A 80 1.69 -7.08 -0.25
C PHE A 80 1.81 -8.59 -0.42
N GLY A 81 3.04 -9.10 -0.54
CA GLY A 81 3.30 -10.54 -0.69
C GLY A 81 2.88 -11.31 0.57
N LEU A 82 3.13 -10.75 1.75
CA LEU A 82 2.73 -11.33 3.02
C LEU A 82 1.19 -11.36 3.15
N ALA A 83 0.49 -10.29 2.78
CA ALA A 83 -0.97 -10.25 2.79
C ALA A 83 -1.56 -11.32 1.86
N ALA A 84 -1.02 -11.44 0.65
CA ALA A 84 -1.43 -12.47 -0.31
C ALA A 84 -1.21 -13.89 0.26
N GLN A 85 -0.04 -14.13 0.87
CA GLN A 85 0.33 -15.42 1.45
C GLN A 85 -0.56 -15.80 2.65
N LEU A 86 -0.89 -14.85 3.53
CA LEU A 86 -1.67 -15.10 4.74
C LEU A 86 -3.18 -15.23 4.45
N ALA A 87 -3.71 -14.49 3.48
CA ALA A 87 -5.14 -14.42 3.22
C ALA A 87 -5.67 -15.51 2.28
N GLY A 88 -4.81 -16.16 1.49
CA GLY A 88 -5.18 -17.27 0.61
C GLY A 88 -6.01 -16.90 -0.63
N SER A 89 -6.35 -15.62 -0.82
CA SER A 89 -6.98 -15.11 -2.05
C SER A 89 -6.62 -13.64 -2.33
N GLU A 90 -6.75 -13.21 -3.57
CA GLU A 90 -6.44 -11.82 -3.98
C GLU A 90 -7.34 -10.79 -3.30
N VAL A 91 -8.64 -11.12 -3.12
CA VAL A 91 -9.65 -10.24 -2.49
C VAL A 91 -9.38 -10.12 -1.00
N ALA A 92 -9.21 -11.25 -0.31
CA ALA A 92 -8.92 -11.25 1.12
C ALA A 92 -7.55 -10.64 1.44
N GLY A 93 -6.55 -10.81 0.56
CA GLY A 93 -5.25 -10.17 0.70
C GLY A 93 -5.35 -8.64 0.59
N PHE A 94 -6.21 -8.15 -0.32
CA PHE A 94 -6.48 -6.73 -0.46
C PHE A 94 -7.11 -6.16 0.82
N ASP A 95 -8.14 -6.83 1.35
CA ASP A 95 -8.82 -6.40 2.58
C ASP A 95 -7.87 -6.45 3.78
N LEU A 96 -7.06 -7.50 3.88
CA LEU A 96 -6.07 -7.66 4.94
C LEU A 96 -5.02 -6.54 4.92
N TRP A 97 -4.47 -6.23 3.75
CA TRP A 97 -3.49 -5.16 3.60
C TRP A 97 -4.07 -3.80 4.00
N PHE A 98 -5.31 -3.50 3.58
CA PHE A 98 -5.99 -2.28 4.02
C PHE A 98 -6.26 -2.26 5.52
N GLY A 99 -6.55 -3.41 6.14
CA GLY A 99 -6.65 -3.51 7.60
C GLY A 99 -5.33 -3.18 8.32
N TRP A 100 -4.20 -3.60 7.76
CA TRP A 100 -2.87 -3.23 8.27
C TRP A 100 -2.59 -1.74 8.10
N TYR A 101 -2.90 -1.19 6.93
CA TYR A 101 -2.78 0.24 6.67
C TYR A 101 -3.60 1.07 7.68
N ASP A 102 -4.88 0.73 7.88
CA ASP A 102 -5.75 1.42 8.84
C ASP A 102 -5.18 1.35 10.27
N ALA A 103 -4.68 0.18 10.68
CA ALA A 103 -4.11 -0.02 12.01
C ALA A 103 -2.78 0.71 12.21
N PHE A 104 -1.97 0.84 11.17
CA PHE A 104 -0.75 1.65 11.19
C PHE A 104 -1.10 3.14 11.35
N MET A 105 -2.01 3.65 10.51
CA MET A 105 -2.43 5.06 10.56
C MET A 105 -3.12 5.43 11.88
N GLY A 106 -3.92 4.52 12.46
CA GLY A 106 -4.56 4.72 13.75
C GLY A 106 -3.61 4.65 14.95
N GLY A 107 -2.43 4.03 14.78
CA GLY A 107 -1.42 3.87 15.84
C GLY A 107 -0.31 4.95 15.83
N SER A 108 -0.14 5.69 14.74
CA SER A 108 0.93 6.69 14.56
C SER A 108 0.63 8.08 15.15
N SER A 109 -0.35 8.17 16.06
CA SER A 109 -0.69 9.40 16.81
C SER A 109 0.03 9.47 18.18
N GLY A 110 1.31 9.10 18.21
CA GLY A 110 2.14 9.07 19.43
C GLY A 110 3.35 9.99 19.34
#